data_AF-A0A419J6Z0-F1
#
_entry.id   AF-A0A419J6Z0-F1
#
_cell.length_a   1.000
_cell.length_b   1.000
_cell.length_c   1.000
_cell.angle_alpha   90.00
_cell.angle_beta   90.00
_cell.angle_gamma   90.00
#
_symmetry.space_group_name_H-M   'P 1'
#
loop_
_entity.id
_entity.type
_entity.pdbx_description
1 polymer ?
#
loop_
_entity_poly.entity_id
_entity_poly.type
_entity_poly.pdbx_seq_one_letter_code
_entity_poly.pdbx_strand_id
1 'polypeptide(L)' 'MKVISDSSPLIFLSALGLLDILRIEFGEVLIPEAVYREVTANNLKGSGEVQDADWIRVV' A
#
# COMPACT_ATOMS: atom_id res chain seq x y z
N MET A 1 -8.59 13.70 1.14
CA MET A 1 -7.92 12.80 0.17
C MET A 1 -6.43 12.86 0.47
N LYS A 2 -5.81 11.74 0.85
CA LYS A 2 -4.36 11.65 1.14
C LYS A 2 -3.74 10.66 0.15
N VAL A 3 -2.79 11.14 -0.65
CA VAL A 3 -2.01 10.31 -1.58
C VAL A 3 -0.76 9.87 -0.84
N ILE A 4 -0.48 8.56 -0.83
CA ILE A 4 0.81 8.03 -0.39
C ILE A 4 1.73 8.01 -1.60
N SER A 5 2.74 8.88 -1.58
CA SER A 5 3.67 9.05 -2.70
C SER A 5 4.86 8.09 -2.66
N ASP A 6 4.97 7.22 -1.65
CA ASP A 6 6.17 6.42 -1.38
C ASP A 6 5.80 4.95 -1.11
N SER A 7 6.66 4.03 -1.55
CA SER A 7 6.56 2.59 -1.34
C SER A 7 6.93 2.17 0.08
N SER A 8 7.83 2.92 0.73
CA SER A 8 8.44 2.53 2.01
C SER A 8 7.41 2.30 3.13
N PRO A 9 6.39 3.16 3.34
CA PRO A 9 5.36 2.91 4.35
C PRO A 9 4.54 1.65 4.07
N LEU A 10 4.20 1.38 2.81
CA LEU A 10 3.44 0.19 2.41
C LEU A 10 4.25 -1.08 2.68
N ILE A 11 5.53 -1.09 2.29
CA ILE A 11 6.43 -2.23 2.49
C ILE A 11 6.66 -2.49 3.99
N PHE A 12 6.99 -1.47 4.77
CA PHE A 12 7.31 -1.65 6.19
C PHE A 12 6.07 -2.02 7.02
N LEU A 13 4.93 -1.39 6.79
CA LEU A 13 3.70 -1.73 7.50
C LEU A 13 3.24 -3.15 7.17
N SER A 14 3.28 -3.55 5.89
CA SER A 14 2.95 -4.93 5.52
C SER A 14 3.94 -5.94 6.10
N ALA A 15 5.24 -5.62 6.11
CA ALA A 15 6.25 -6.48 6.73
C ALA A 15 6.04 -6.69 8.24
N LEU A 16 5.34 -5.75 8.90
CA LEU A 16 4.94 -5.80 10.31
C LEU A 16 3.51 -6.36 10.51
N GLY A 17 2.75 -6.65 9.45
CA GLY A 17 1.34 -7.05 9.52
C GLY A 17 0.41 -5.93 9.98
N LEU A 18 0.79 -4.67 9.75
CA LEU A 18 0.09 -3.46 10.21
C LEU A 18 -0.47 -2.62 9.06
N LEU A 19 -0.53 -3.13 7.82
CA LEU A 19 -0.99 -2.33 6.68
C LEU A 19 -2.41 -1.76 6.88
N ASP A 20 -3.29 -2.49 7.57
CA ASP A 20 -4.66 -2.09 7.85
C ASP A 20 -4.78 -0.78 8.66
N ILE A 21 -3.71 -0.33 9.33
CA ILE A 21 -3.70 0.96 10.02
C ILE A 21 -3.97 2.11 9.06
N LEU A 22 -3.50 2.01 7.81
CA LEU A 22 -3.75 3.04 6.81
C LEU A 22 -5.24 3.10 6.43
N ARG A 23 -5.93 1.96 6.39
CA ARG A 23 -7.39 1.90 6.20
C ARG A 23 -8.13 2.52 7.40
N ILE A 24 -7.71 2.19 8.62
CA ILE A 24 -8.35 2.73 9.84
C ILE A 24 -8.21 4.25 9.91
N GLU A 25 -7.03 4.79 9.61
CA GLU A 25 -6.75 6.22 9.74
C GLU A 25 -7.28 7.06 8.57
N PHE A 26 -7.36 6.48 7.36
CA PHE A 26 -7.66 7.25 6.15
C PHE A 26 -8.89 6.78 5.37
N GLY A 27 -9.41 5.59 5.66
CA GLY A 27 -10.52 4.94 4.94
C GLY A 27 -10.12 4.42 3.57
N GLU A 28 -9.56 5.30 2.74
CA GLU A 28 -9.04 5.02 1.40
C GLU A 28 -7.66 5.64 1.24
N VAL A 29 -6.77 4.93 0.55
CA VAL A 29 -5.44 5.42 0.22
C VAL A 29 -5.24 5.40 -1.28
N LEU A 30 -4.73 6.52 -1.81
CA LEU A 30 -4.34 6.63 -3.21
C LEU A 30 -2.83 6.45 -3.33
N ILE A 31 -2.39 5.63 -4.30
CA ILE A 31 -0.97 5.43 -4.59
C ILE A 31 -0.71 5.67 -6.09
N PRO A 32 0.43 6.27 -6.45
CA PRO A 32 0.85 6.33 -7.84
C PRO A 32 1.07 4.94 -8.45
N GLU A 33 0.84 4.80 -9.76
CA GLU A 33 1.17 3.58 -10.53
C GLU A 33 2.62 3.13 -10.30
N ALA A 34 3.57 4.07 -10.19
CA ALA A 34 4.98 3.76 -9.92
C ALA A 34 5.17 3.08 -8.55
N VAL A 35 4.45 3.54 -7.52
CA VAL A 35 4.50 2.97 -6.16
C VAL A 35 3.87 1.58 -6.16
N TYR A 36 2.71 1.42 -6.82
CA TYR A 36 2.08 0.10 -6.95
C TYR A 36 3.02 -0.91 -7.60
N ARG A 37 3.67 -0.55 -8.70
CA ARG A 37 4.65 -1.41 -9.37
C ARG A 37 5.81 -1.77 -8.47
N GLU A 38 6.37 -0.81 -7.74
CA GLU A 38 7.50 -1.07 -6.86
C GLU A 38 7.16 -2.09 -5.76
N VAL A 39 6.01 -1.91 -5.11
CA VAL A 39 5.57 -2.77 -4.00
C VAL A 39 5.18 -4.18 -4.50
N THR A 40 4.69 -4.29 -5.75
CA THR A 40 4.20 -5.56 -6.31
C THR A 40 5.19 -6.33 -7.17
N ALA A 41 6.25 -5.68 -7.70
CA ALA A 41 7.12 -6.28 -8.72
C ALA A 41 8.01 -7.44 -8.22
N ASN A 42 8.14 -7.65 -6.91
CA ASN A 42 9.21 -8.49 -6.35
C ASN A 42 8.73 -9.54 -5.33
N ASN A 43 7.43 -9.84 -5.23
CA ASN A 43 6.87 -10.67 -4.14
C ASN A 43 7.37 -10.22 -2.76
N LEU A 44 7.61 -8.91 -2.60
CA LEU A 44 8.02 -8.33 -1.33
C LEU A 44 6.93 -8.59 -0.30
N LYS A 45 7.32 -8.60 0.98
CA LYS A 45 6.35 -8.57 2.07
C LYS A 45 5.45 -7.34 1.87
N GLY A 46 4.15 -7.57 1.69
CA GLY A 46 3.17 -6.55 1.32
C GLY A 46 2.67 -6.55 -0.11
N SER A 47 3.29 -7.29 -1.03
CA SER A 47 2.78 -7.43 -2.41
C SER A 47 1.35 -7.98 -2.42
N GLY A 48 1.10 -9.07 -1.68
CA GLY A 48 -0.24 -9.65 -1.58
C GLY A 48 -1.22 -8.72 -0.87
N GLU A 49 -0.84 -8.18 0.29
CA GLU A 49 -1.69 -7.27 1.06
C GLU A 49 -2.11 -6.02 0.27
N VAL A 50 -1.19 -5.44 -0.53
CA VAL A 50 -1.50 -4.28 -1.37
C VAL A 50 -2.34 -4.66 -2.59
N GLN A 51 -2.13 -5.85 -3.17
CA GLN A 51 -2.95 -6.35 -4.29
C GLN A 51 -4.38 -6.70 -3.86
N ASP A 52 -4.53 -7.23 -2.65
CA ASP A 52 -5.81 -7.70 -2.10
C ASP A 52 -6.60 -6.58 -1.38
N ALA A 53 -5.99 -5.42 -1.16
CA ALA A 53 -6.61 -4.28 -0.49
C ALA A 53 -7.58 -3.52 -1.40
N ASP A 54 -8.87 -3.72 -1.20
CA ASP A 54 -9.96 -3.03 -1.89
C ASP A 54 -10.05 -1.51 -1.61
N TRP A 55 -9.36 -1.05 -0.57
CA TRP A 55 -9.30 0.35 -0.12
C TRP A 55 -8.05 1.10 -0.61
N ILE A 56 -7.13 0.43 -1.33
CA ILE A 56 -5.99 1.06 -2.00
C ILE A 56 -6.34 1.27 -3.47
N ARG A 57 -6.30 2.51 -3.94
CA ARG A 57 -6.55 2.84 -5.35
C ARG A 57 -5.29 3.38 -6.02
N VAL A 58 -5.04 2.90 -7.23
CA VAL A 58 -3.98 3.42 -8.08
C VAL A 58 -4.50 4.64 -8.85
N VAL A 59 -3.74 5.74 -8.83
CA VAL A 59 -4.05 7.01 -9.51
C VAL A 59 -2.89 7.53 -10.34
#